data_AF-A0A7Z9MSM7-F1
#
_entry.id   AF-A0A7Z9MSM7-F1
#
_cell.length_a   1.000
_cell.length_b   1.000
_cell.length_c   1.000
_cell.angle_alpha   90.00
_cell.angle_beta   90.00
_cell.angle_gamma   90.00
#
_symmetry.space_group_name_H-M   'P 1'
#
loop_
_entity.id
_entity.type
_entity.pdbx_description
1 polymer ?
#
loop_
_entity_poly.entity_id
_entity_poly.type
_entity_poly.pdbx_seq_one_letter_code
_entity_poly.pdbx_strand_id
1 'polypeptide(L)'
;MRFRALPPGYSLAQMRFNIYPIMGRIRRLCRWRMLIAAFFPLLPITAVVGCTGQATKVESYESLPGPAQNRVKAVVDSYISCSVNVALKLDKGRRNVGRLAWTASESCPNEKRDIVRTMVKQGASHDAAFAHASNSQVRATAMAITAIQNRRAR
;
A
#
# COMPACT_ATOMS: atom_id res chain seq x y z
N MET A 1 36.88 -3.50 47.27
CA MET A 1 36.23 -2.26 47.72
C MET A 1 35.09 -1.91 46.78
N ARG A 2 33.89 -1.68 47.36
CA ARG A 2 32.69 -0.98 46.85
C ARG A 2 32.03 -1.40 45.54
N PHE A 3 30.87 -2.04 45.72
CA PHE A 3 29.69 -2.03 44.87
C PHE A 3 29.19 -0.62 44.51
N ARG A 4 28.67 -0.47 43.29
CA ARG A 4 27.41 0.20 42.88
C ARG A 4 27.11 -0.27 41.44
N ALA A 5 26.19 -1.22 41.28
CA ALA A 5 24.78 -1.03 40.89
C ALA A 5 24.57 -0.91 39.35
N LEU A 6 24.20 -2.04 38.75
CA LEU A 6 23.47 -2.21 37.47
C LEU A 6 21.95 -2.29 37.80
N PRO A 7 20.99 -2.35 36.84
CA PRO A 7 21.03 -2.27 35.36
C PRO A 7 19.82 -1.43 34.82
N PRO A 8 19.04 -1.87 33.81
CA PRO A 8 19.24 -1.75 32.37
C PRO A 8 18.08 -0.98 31.69
N GLY A 9 18.15 -0.80 30.38
CA GLY A 9 16.92 -0.75 29.58
C GLY A 9 17.05 0.14 28.38
N TYR A 10 17.20 -0.47 27.19
CA TYR A 10 16.17 -0.47 26.16
C TYR A 10 16.33 -1.76 25.35
N SER A 11 15.49 -2.74 25.67
CA SER A 11 15.37 -3.99 24.92
C SER A 11 14.33 -3.80 23.82
N LEU A 12 14.65 -4.27 22.60
CA LEU A 12 13.74 -4.46 21.47
C LEU A 12 12.78 -5.62 21.78
N ALA A 13 11.96 -5.44 22.81
CA ALA A 13 10.85 -6.29 23.17
C ALA A 13 9.61 -5.39 23.30
N GLN A 14 9.16 -4.84 22.16
CA GLN A 14 7.83 -4.21 22.06
C GLN A 14 6.94 -4.98 21.08
N MET A 15 7.12 -6.30 21.10
CA MET A 15 6.14 -7.27 20.64
C MET A 15 5.42 -7.79 21.90
N ARG A 16 4.28 -7.19 22.24
CA ARG A 16 3.12 -7.82 22.88
C ARG A 16 2.11 -6.77 23.33
N PHE A 17 0.93 -6.89 22.74
CA PHE A 17 -0.39 -6.68 23.35
C PHE A 17 -0.54 -5.47 24.27
N ASN A 18 -1.11 -4.40 23.71
CA ASN A 18 -1.98 -3.53 24.49
C ASN A 18 -3.36 -3.48 23.83
N ILE A 19 -4.07 -4.60 23.93
CA ILE A 19 -5.52 -4.69 23.88
C ILE A 19 -5.99 -4.46 25.31
N TYR A 20 -6.34 -3.23 25.68
CA TYR A 20 -7.08 -2.91 26.91
C TYR A 20 -7.73 -1.51 26.78
N PRO A 21 -8.88 -1.26 27.42
CA PRO A 21 -10.15 -1.50 26.78
C PRO A 21 -10.95 -0.20 26.66
N ILE A 22 -11.44 0.14 25.46
CA ILE A 22 -12.51 1.13 25.32
C ILE A 22 -13.85 0.41 25.57
N MET A 23 -13.99 -0.17 26.77
CA MET A 23 -15.23 -0.74 27.31
C MET A 23 -15.62 -0.06 28.64
N GLY A 24 -15.27 1.23 28.81
CA GLY A 24 -15.56 1.98 30.04
C GLY A 24 -16.65 3.06 29.92
N ARG A 25 -17.07 3.44 28.71
CA ARG A 25 -17.89 4.66 28.52
C ARG A 25 -19.13 4.52 27.63
N ILE A 26 -19.57 3.29 27.35
CA ILE A 26 -20.84 3.05 26.62
C ILE A 26 -21.93 2.50 27.57
N ARG A 27 -21.57 2.05 28.79
CA ARG A 27 -22.53 1.48 29.75
C ARG A 27 -23.46 2.46 30.48
N ARG A 28 -23.33 3.78 30.31
CA ARG A 28 -24.18 4.77 31.02
C ARG A 28 -25.29 5.42 30.18
N LEU A 29 -25.42 5.09 28.90
CA LEU A 29 -26.50 5.63 28.06
C LEU A 29 -27.66 4.64 27.80
N CYS A 30 -27.51 3.37 28.19
CA CYS A 30 -28.57 2.37 28.05
C CYS A 30 -29.54 2.26 29.24
N ARG A 31 -29.40 3.08 30.31
CA ARG A 31 -30.30 3.03 31.49
C ARG A 31 -31.41 4.09 31.47
N TRP A 32 -31.56 4.87 30.40
CA TRP A 32 -32.55 5.96 30.30
C TRP A 32 -33.59 5.79 29.18
N ARG A 33 -33.60 4.66 28.46
CA ARG A 33 -34.64 4.35 27.43
C ARG A 33 -35.64 3.29 27.90
N MET A 34 -36.02 3.33 29.17
CA MET A 34 -37.03 2.42 29.72
C MET A 34 -38.16 3.20 30.40
N LEU A 35 -38.69 4.24 29.75
CA LEU A 35 -39.88 4.94 30.24
C LEU A 35 -40.74 5.59 29.13
N ILE A 36 -40.70 5.06 27.90
CA ILE A 36 -41.71 5.39 26.88
C ILE A 36 -42.09 4.10 26.16
N ALA A 37 -42.72 3.20 26.91
CA ALA A 37 -43.40 2.01 26.41
C ALA A 37 -44.88 2.14 26.75
N ALA A 38 -45.54 3.14 26.18
CA ALA A 38 -46.99 3.22 26.07
C ALA A 38 -47.31 4.22 24.95
N PHE A 39 -48.23 3.85 24.05
CA PHE A 39 -48.76 4.64 22.93
C PHE A 39 -47.88 4.78 21.67
N PHE A 40 -47.90 3.75 20.81
CA PHE A 40 -48.56 3.78 19.48
C PHE A 40 -48.12 2.56 18.65
N PRO A 41 -49.05 1.72 18.15
CA PRO A 41 -48.71 0.61 17.26
C PRO A 41 -48.62 1.09 15.80
N LEU A 42 -47.87 0.34 14.99
CA LEU A 42 -47.83 0.34 13.52
C LEU A 42 -46.99 1.42 12.83
N LEU A 43 -45.73 1.07 12.54
CA LEU A 43 -45.04 1.34 11.26
C LEU A 43 -43.78 0.45 11.22
N PRO A 44 -43.67 -0.53 10.30
CA PRO A 44 -42.43 -1.27 10.13
C PRO A 44 -41.43 -0.33 9.46
N ILE A 45 -40.61 0.34 10.25
CA ILE A 45 -39.43 1.02 9.73
C ILE A 45 -38.52 -0.10 9.22
N THR A 46 -38.52 -0.30 7.92
CA THR A 46 -37.49 -1.04 7.19
C THR A 46 -36.16 -0.36 7.52
N ALA A 47 -35.52 -0.82 8.58
CA ALA A 47 -34.12 -0.51 8.84
C ALA A 47 -33.35 -1.19 7.72
N VAL A 48 -33.18 -0.47 6.62
CA VAL A 48 -32.08 -0.68 5.69
C VAL A 48 -30.85 -0.42 6.55
N VAL A 49 -30.36 -1.49 7.18
CA VAL A 49 -29.07 -1.52 7.84
C VAL A 49 -28.07 -1.35 6.71
N GLY A 50 -27.77 -0.08 6.41
CA GLY A 50 -26.66 0.27 5.55
C GLY A 50 -25.43 -0.34 6.20
N CYS A 51 -24.87 -1.37 5.56
CA CYS A 51 -23.52 -1.83 5.81
C CYS A 51 -22.59 -0.64 5.58
N THR A 52 -22.36 0.20 6.60
CA THR A 52 -21.12 0.97 6.69
C THR A 52 -20.01 0.00 7.07
N GLY A 53 -19.81 -1.01 6.24
CA GLY A 53 -18.67 -1.89 6.30
C GLY A 53 -17.48 -1.06 5.89
N GLN A 54 -16.58 -0.83 6.84
CA GLN A 54 -15.24 -0.34 6.57
C GLN A 54 -14.71 -1.17 5.40
N ALA A 55 -14.62 -0.58 4.20
CA ALA A 55 -14.20 -1.31 3.01
C ALA A 55 -12.81 -1.89 3.33
N THR A 56 -12.76 -3.21 3.52
CA THR A 56 -11.53 -3.91 3.88
C THR A 56 -10.56 -3.70 2.73
N LYS A 57 -9.51 -2.92 2.97
CA LYS A 57 -8.48 -2.69 1.96
C LYS A 57 -7.86 -4.03 1.61
N VAL A 58 -7.62 -4.25 0.33
CA VAL A 58 -6.96 -5.49 -0.10
C VAL A 58 -5.46 -5.37 0.10
N GLU A 59 -4.85 -6.43 0.65
CA GLU A 59 -3.43 -6.47 0.99
C GLU A 59 -2.53 -6.92 -0.16
N SER A 60 -3.08 -7.06 -1.37
CA SER A 60 -2.29 -7.43 -2.56
C SER A 60 -2.90 -6.89 -3.84
N TYR A 61 -2.05 -6.76 -4.87
CA TYR A 61 -2.48 -6.44 -6.23
C TYR A 61 -3.38 -7.55 -6.81
N GLU A 62 -3.13 -8.82 -6.50
CA GLU A 62 -3.88 -9.96 -7.06
C GLU A 62 -5.29 -10.07 -6.51
N SER A 63 -5.52 -9.50 -5.32
CA SER A 63 -6.83 -9.40 -4.71
C SER A 63 -7.69 -8.27 -5.31
N LEU A 64 -7.15 -7.44 -6.20
CA LEU A 64 -7.94 -6.42 -6.88
C LEU A 64 -8.87 -7.06 -7.93
N PRO A 65 -10.06 -6.49 -8.16
CA PRO A 65 -10.91 -6.90 -9.28
C PRO A 65 -10.18 -6.79 -10.63
N GLY A 66 -10.49 -7.67 -11.59
CA GLY A 66 -9.86 -7.66 -12.93
C GLY A 66 -9.81 -6.28 -13.62
N PRO A 67 -10.90 -5.48 -13.62
CA PRO A 67 -10.85 -4.12 -14.17
C PRO A 67 -9.89 -3.18 -13.45
N ALA A 68 -9.73 -3.33 -12.13
CA ALA A 68 -8.77 -2.58 -11.34
C ALA A 68 -7.33 -3.00 -11.63
N GLN A 69 -7.09 -4.31 -11.79
CA GLN A 69 -5.78 -4.83 -12.21
C GLN A 69 -5.34 -4.25 -13.56
N ASN A 70 -6.24 -4.22 -14.54
CA ASN A 70 -5.96 -3.65 -15.86
C ASN A 70 -5.55 -2.17 -15.79
N ARG A 71 -6.20 -1.38 -14.93
CA ARG A 71 -5.85 0.03 -14.72
C ARG A 71 -4.46 0.19 -14.12
N VAL A 72 -4.14 -0.59 -13.09
CA VAL A 72 -2.81 -0.57 -12.46
C VAL A 72 -1.74 -1.04 -13.45
N LYS A 73 -2.02 -2.09 -14.24
CA LYS A 73 -1.12 -2.59 -15.29
C LYS A 73 -0.77 -1.51 -16.31
N ALA A 74 -1.74 -0.72 -16.78
CA ALA A 74 -1.48 0.37 -17.72
C ALA A 74 -0.50 1.42 -17.14
N VAL A 75 -0.59 1.71 -15.84
CA VAL A 75 0.32 2.63 -15.16
C VAL A 75 1.71 2.01 -14.95
N VAL A 76 1.77 0.71 -14.65
CA VAL A 76 3.04 -0.04 -14.61
C VAL A 76 3.73 -0.03 -15.97
N ASP A 77 3.00 -0.24 -17.06
CA ASP A 77 3.53 -0.22 -18.42
C ASP A 77 4.06 1.19 -18.79
N SER A 78 3.37 2.25 -18.34
CA SER A 78 3.86 3.63 -18.49
C SER A 78 5.17 3.87 -17.75
N TYR A 79 5.28 3.40 -16.49
CA TYR A 79 6.51 3.49 -15.71
C TYR A 79 7.68 2.73 -16.33
N ILE A 80 7.42 1.51 -16.83
CA ILE A 80 8.41 0.72 -17.57
C ILE A 80 8.86 1.47 -18.82
N SER A 81 7.93 2.02 -19.59
CA SER A 81 8.25 2.78 -20.81
C SER A 81 9.12 4.00 -20.52
N CYS A 82 8.78 4.78 -19.47
CA CYS A 82 9.63 5.88 -19.01
C CYS A 82 11.05 5.39 -18.67
N SER A 83 11.15 4.33 -17.86
CA SER A 83 12.42 3.77 -17.40
C SER A 83 13.30 3.31 -18.57
N VAL A 84 12.72 2.58 -19.53
CA VAL A 84 13.42 2.11 -20.75
C VAL A 84 13.90 3.29 -21.59
N ASN A 85 13.04 4.28 -21.83
CA ASN A 85 13.39 5.45 -22.64
C ASN A 85 14.53 6.26 -22.00
N VAL A 86 14.49 6.47 -20.69
CA VAL A 86 15.57 7.13 -19.96
C VAL A 86 16.85 6.30 -20.02
N ALA A 87 16.76 4.98 -19.83
CA ALA A 87 17.92 4.09 -19.89
C ALA A 87 18.62 4.14 -21.26
N LEU A 88 17.84 4.12 -22.35
CA LEU A 88 18.38 4.26 -23.70
C LEU A 88 19.00 5.65 -23.95
N LYS A 89 18.44 6.72 -23.40
CA LYS A 89 19.02 8.08 -23.49
C LYS A 89 20.33 8.21 -22.70
N LEU A 90 20.41 7.57 -21.53
CA LEU A 90 21.59 7.58 -20.67
C LEU A 90 22.70 6.66 -21.18
N ASP A 91 22.35 5.61 -21.93
CA ASP A 91 23.32 4.68 -22.47
C ASP A 91 24.14 5.31 -23.60
N LYS A 92 25.39 5.64 -23.27
CA LYS A 92 26.44 6.13 -24.19
C LYS A 92 27.58 5.12 -24.32
N GLY A 93 27.28 3.82 -24.30
CA GLY A 93 28.28 2.75 -24.29
C GLY A 93 28.89 2.46 -22.92
N ARG A 94 28.18 2.80 -21.83
CA ARG A 94 28.68 2.62 -20.45
C ARG A 94 28.79 1.13 -20.09
N ARG A 95 29.88 0.70 -19.44
CA ARG A 95 30.06 -0.73 -19.05
C ARG A 95 29.03 -1.22 -18.02
N ASN A 96 28.58 -0.37 -17.10
CA ASN A 96 27.68 -0.76 -15.99
C ASN A 96 26.20 -0.61 -16.35
N VAL A 97 25.68 -1.52 -17.18
CA VAL A 97 24.28 -1.50 -17.66
C VAL A 97 23.28 -1.57 -16.51
N GLY A 98 23.52 -2.43 -15.51
CA GLY A 98 22.62 -2.60 -14.36
C GLY A 98 22.44 -1.32 -13.54
N ARG A 99 23.54 -0.66 -13.16
CA ARG A 99 23.49 0.62 -12.43
C ARG A 99 22.77 1.70 -13.25
N LEU A 100 23.04 1.76 -14.55
CA LEU A 100 22.42 2.74 -15.44
C LEU A 100 20.90 2.53 -15.54
N ALA A 101 20.47 1.27 -15.76
CA ALA A 101 19.06 0.91 -15.80
C ALA A 101 18.35 1.18 -14.46
N TRP A 102 19.02 0.93 -13.33
CA TRP A 102 18.49 1.27 -12.01
C TRP A 102 18.28 2.78 -11.88
N THR A 103 19.30 3.59 -12.19
CA THR A 103 19.20 5.06 -12.18
C THR A 103 18.10 5.56 -13.12
N ALA A 104 17.90 4.91 -14.27
CA ALA A 104 16.83 5.26 -15.18
C ALA A 104 15.44 5.02 -14.57
N SER A 105 15.25 3.91 -13.84
CA SER A 105 14.00 3.64 -13.13
C SER A 105 13.73 4.66 -12.01
N GLU A 106 14.77 5.11 -11.30
CA GLU A 106 14.67 6.14 -10.28
C GLU A 106 14.36 7.53 -10.85
N SER A 107 14.62 7.73 -12.15
CA SER A 107 14.38 8.99 -12.85
C SER A 107 12.92 9.16 -13.31
N CYS A 108 12.03 8.20 -13.03
CA CYS A 108 10.60 8.23 -13.34
C CYS A 108 9.73 8.25 -12.05
N PRO A 109 9.90 9.26 -11.16
CA PRO A 109 9.24 9.27 -9.85
C PRO A 109 7.73 9.50 -9.93
N ASN A 110 7.25 10.19 -10.97
CA ASN A 110 5.82 10.48 -11.14
C ASN A 110 5.05 9.22 -11.48
N GLU A 111 5.54 8.47 -12.46
CA GLU A 111 4.94 7.22 -12.92
C GLU A 111 4.99 6.16 -11.80
N LYS A 112 6.09 6.09 -11.04
CA LYS A 112 6.17 5.21 -9.86
C LYS A 112 5.13 5.60 -8.80
N ARG A 113 4.94 6.89 -8.53
CA ARG A 113 3.90 7.38 -7.59
C ARG A 113 2.49 7.11 -8.12
N ASP A 114 2.28 7.17 -9.43
CA ASP A 114 0.99 6.88 -10.03
C ASP A 114 0.58 5.42 -9.88
N ILE A 115 1.54 4.48 -9.84
CA ILE A 115 1.25 3.07 -9.49
C ILE A 115 0.63 3.03 -8.09
N VAL A 116 1.28 3.63 -7.10
CA VAL A 116 0.82 3.64 -5.70
C VAL A 116 -0.56 4.31 -5.60
N ARG A 117 -0.71 5.50 -6.21
CA ARG A 117 -1.96 6.26 -6.21
C ARG A 117 -3.11 5.47 -6.84
N THR A 118 -2.86 4.86 -7.99
CA THR A 118 -3.88 4.10 -8.72
C THR A 118 -4.30 2.88 -7.92
N MET A 119 -3.35 2.15 -7.35
CA MET A 119 -3.64 0.93 -6.59
C MET A 119 -4.42 1.24 -5.30
N VAL A 120 -4.05 2.30 -4.58
CA VAL A 120 -4.82 2.80 -3.42
C VAL A 120 -6.22 3.25 -3.85
N LYS A 121 -6.35 3.96 -4.97
CA LYS A 121 -7.65 4.38 -5.52
C LYS A 121 -8.54 3.18 -5.91
N GLN A 122 -7.94 2.06 -6.30
CA GLN A 122 -8.68 0.82 -6.60
C GLN A 122 -9.00 -0.02 -5.34
N GLY A 123 -8.63 0.43 -4.14
CA GLY A 123 -8.99 -0.22 -2.87
C GLY A 123 -7.89 -1.03 -2.20
N ALA A 124 -6.64 -0.97 -2.69
CA ALA A 124 -5.52 -1.62 -2.02
C ALA A 124 -5.04 -0.85 -0.78
N SER A 125 -4.40 -1.57 0.15
CA SER A 125 -3.65 -0.97 1.25
C SER A 125 -2.45 -0.19 0.69
N HIS A 126 -1.99 0.81 1.46
CA HIS A 126 -0.83 1.60 1.05
C HIS A 126 0.44 0.73 0.99
N ASP A 127 0.56 -0.22 1.92
CA ASP A 127 1.71 -1.14 1.99
C ASP A 127 1.73 -2.08 0.79
N ALA A 128 0.59 -2.64 0.41
CA ALA A 128 0.46 -3.44 -0.80
C ALA A 128 0.82 -2.61 -2.05
N ALA A 129 0.33 -1.38 -2.12
CA ALA A 129 0.59 -0.48 -3.23
C ALA A 129 2.08 -0.11 -3.36
N PHE A 130 2.74 0.15 -2.24
CA PHE A 130 4.16 0.44 -2.20
C PHE A 130 5.02 -0.78 -2.56
N ALA A 131 4.66 -1.97 -2.05
CA ALA A 131 5.33 -3.21 -2.38
C ALA A 131 5.22 -3.51 -3.89
N HIS A 132 4.03 -3.34 -4.47
CA HIS A 132 3.81 -3.56 -5.89
C HIS A 132 4.58 -2.55 -6.77
N ALA A 133 4.61 -1.27 -6.38
CA ALA A 133 5.42 -0.25 -7.08
C ALA A 133 6.93 -0.55 -6.99
N SER A 134 7.40 -1.09 -5.87
CA SER A 134 8.80 -1.50 -5.68
C SER A 134 9.17 -2.72 -6.54
N ASN A 135 8.30 -3.73 -6.59
CA ASN A 135 8.47 -4.87 -7.50
C ASN A 135 8.47 -4.43 -8.97
N SER A 136 7.62 -3.45 -9.31
CA SER A 136 7.59 -2.85 -10.65
C SER A 136 8.89 -2.15 -11.00
N GLN A 137 9.63 -1.57 -10.04
CA GLN A 137 10.96 -0.99 -10.28
C GLN A 137 12.00 -2.04 -10.67
N VAL A 138 11.99 -3.20 -10.00
CA VAL A 138 12.87 -4.32 -10.36
C VAL A 138 12.57 -4.77 -11.79
N ARG A 139 11.29 -4.94 -12.14
CA ARG A 139 10.86 -5.30 -13.49
C ARG A 139 11.25 -4.26 -14.54
N ALA A 140 11.01 -2.97 -14.26
CA ALA A 140 11.38 -1.87 -15.16
C ALA A 140 12.90 -1.81 -15.39
N THR A 141 13.70 -2.03 -14.34
CA THR A 141 15.16 -2.12 -14.44
C THR A 141 15.58 -3.28 -15.33
N ALA A 142 15.02 -4.47 -15.13
CA ALA A 142 15.33 -5.63 -15.96
C ALA A 142 15.01 -5.38 -17.45
N MET A 143 13.84 -4.81 -17.74
CA MET A 143 13.46 -4.45 -19.11
C MET A 143 14.38 -3.39 -19.73
N ALA A 144 14.81 -2.40 -18.94
CA ALA A 144 15.78 -1.41 -19.38
C ALA A 144 17.16 -2.03 -19.68
N ILE A 145 17.63 -3.00 -18.87
CA ILE A 145 18.86 -3.76 -19.15
C ILE A 145 18.73 -4.49 -20.49
N THR A 146 17.64 -5.24 -20.68
CA THR A 146 17.39 -5.97 -21.93
C THR A 146 17.33 -5.04 -23.13
N ALA A 147 16.66 -3.88 -23.01
CA ALA A 147 16.59 -2.89 -24.08
C ALA A 147 17.98 -2.35 -24.46
N ILE A 148 18.82 -2.04 -23.47
CA ILE A 148 20.20 -1.59 -23.70
C ILE A 148 21.03 -2.69 -24.39
N GLN A 149 20.96 -3.93 -23.89
CA GLN A 149 21.69 -5.06 -24.47
C GLN A 149 21.29 -5.30 -25.92
N ASN A 150 19.98 -5.30 -26.21
CA ASN A 150 19.47 -5.45 -27.57
C ASN A 150 19.91 -4.32 -28.51
N ARG A 151 20.01 -3.08 -28.01
CA ARG A 151 20.49 -1.95 -28.82
C ARG A 151 21.97 -2.07 -29.16
N ARG A 152 22.79 -2.60 -28.26
CA ARG A 152 24.25 -2.76 -28.47
C ARG A 152 24.62 -3.96 -29.33
N ALA A 153 23.72 -4.95 -29.41
CA ALA A 153 23.90 -6.13 -30.27
C ALA A 153 23.52 -5.86 -31.73
N ARG A 154 22.94 -4.69 -32.04
CA ARG A 154 22.64 -4.21 -33.38
C ARG A 154 23.75 -3.26 -33.85
#